data_AF-D9VWP0-F1
#
_entry.id   AF-D9VWP0-F1
#
_cell.length_a   1.000
_cell.length_b   1.000
_cell.length_c   1.000
_cell.angle_alpha   90.00
_cell.angle_beta   90.00
_cell.angle_gamma   90.00
#
_symmetry.space_group_name_H-M   'P 1'
#
loop_
_entity.id
_entity.type
_entity.pdbx_description
1 polymer ?
#
loop_
_entity_poly.entity_id
_entity_poly.type
_entity_poly.pdbx_seq_one_letter_code
_entity_poly.pdbx_strand_id
1 'polypeptide(L)'
;MPHHPGVQTELGDAPPDGGMTDVRVPRPQPLPTPAVHRREPRNHGHAGDLTARTPHALPRVGSPRMRRPGPPGLHGHPRTEEDPRMTIDLLVIYTNRLDECRDFYAGLGLDLVPERHGNGPDHYAATLADGTVLELYPATRRPETGYLRLGLTGDSPRTLTDPDGRTVVLTAPEGFGHQPQPTAGRRDQRSA
;
A
#
# COMPACT_ATOMS: atom_id res chain seq x y z
N MET A 1 -49.20 17.37 -60.38
CA MET A 1 -50.19 18.43 -60.67
C MET A 1 -51.56 17.76 -60.68
N PRO A 2 -52.59 18.18 -59.94
CA PRO A 2 -52.62 19.15 -58.84
C PRO A 2 -53.58 18.80 -57.64
N HIS A 3 -53.56 19.67 -56.62
CA HIS A 3 -54.61 20.01 -55.63
C HIS A 3 -55.02 19.07 -54.45
N HIS A 4 -54.47 19.39 -53.27
CA HIS A 4 -55.16 19.49 -51.97
C HIS A 4 -56.23 20.64 -52.02
N PRO A 5 -57.27 20.73 -51.14
CA PRO A 5 -57.15 20.63 -49.66
C PRO A 5 -58.37 20.11 -48.85
N GLY A 6 -58.17 19.93 -47.55
CA GLY A 6 -59.22 19.71 -46.56
C GLY A 6 -58.66 19.58 -45.15
N VAL A 7 -58.37 20.73 -44.52
CA VAL A 7 -58.06 20.83 -43.08
C VAL A 7 -59.38 20.98 -42.33
N GLN A 8 -59.65 20.11 -41.37
CA GLN A 8 -60.62 20.33 -40.31
C GLN A 8 -59.88 20.32 -38.97
N THR A 9 -60.05 21.41 -38.23
CA THR A 9 -59.58 21.65 -36.88
C THR A 9 -60.63 21.11 -35.92
N GLU A 10 -60.27 20.13 -35.07
CA GLU A 10 -61.06 19.82 -33.88
C GLU A 10 -60.28 20.19 -32.61
N LEU A 11 -60.96 21.00 -31.79
CA LEU A 11 -60.70 21.30 -30.40
C LEU A 11 -61.16 20.11 -29.53
N GLY A 12 -60.42 19.83 -28.46
CA GLY A 12 -60.76 18.86 -27.39
C GLY A 12 -59.57 17.92 -27.16
N ASP A 13 -59.08 17.62 -25.97
CA ASP A 13 -59.53 17.86 -24.60
C ASP A 13 -58.29 18.00 -23.71
N ALA A 14 -58.41 18.78 -22.63
CA ALA A 14 -57.41 18.85 -21.58
C ALA A 14 -57.38 17.53 -20.77
N PRO A 15 -56.20 17.03 -20.37
CA PRO A 15 -56.12 15.87 -19.48
C PRO A 15 -56.54 16.26 -18.04
N PRO A 16 -57.23 15.36 -17.30
CA PRO A 16 -57.63 15.63 -15.93
C PRO A 16 -56.45 15.60 -14.95
N ASP A 17 -56.53 16.47 -13.96
CA ASP A 17 -55.67 16.56 -12.78
C ASP A 17 -55.44 15.18 -12.12
N GLY A 18 -54.23 14.64 -12.32
CA GLY A 18 -53.73 13.47 -11.63
C GLY A 18 -53.31 13.84 -10.21
N GLY A 19 -54.17 13.48 -9.25
CA GLY A 19 -53.97 13.68 -7.82
C GLY A 19 -52.61 13.22 -7.30
N MET A 20 -51.96 14.15 -6.60
CA MET A 20 -50.74 13.94 -5.84
C MET A 20 -51.06 13.09 -4.60
N THR A 21 -50.88 11.77 -4.71
CA THR A 21 -50.85 10.91 -3.52
C THR A 21 -49.51 11.12 -2.82
N ASP A 22 -49.55 11.78 -1.67
CA ASP A 22 -48.44 11.93 -0.73
C ASP A 22 -48.08 10.56 -0.15
N VAL A 23 -47.19 9.83 -0.82
CA VAL A 23 -46.59 8.61 -0.29
C VAL A 23 -45.59 9.03 0.77
N ARG A 24 -46.05 9.11 2.02
CA ARG A 24 -45.22 9.26 3.20
C ARG A 24 -44.26 8.06 3.29
N VAL A 25 -43.03 8.25 2.82
CA VAL A 25 -41.94 7.30 3.07
C VAL A 25 -41.66 7.32 4.59
N PRO A 26 -41.80 6.19 5.31
CA PRO A 26 -41.45 6.16 6.72
C PRO A 26 -39.95 6.43 6.86
N ARG A 27 -39.58 7.36 7.75
CA ARG A 27 -38.18 7.59 8.12
C ARG A 27 -37.59 6.26 8.63
N PRO A 28 -36.39 5.85 8.18
CA PRO A 28 -35.71 4.69 8.76
C PRO A 28 -35.46 4.96 10.24
N GLN A 29 -35.89 4.03 11.09
CA GLN A 29 -35.57 4.05 12.51
C GLN A 29 -34.06 3.81 12.68
N PRO A 30 -33.36 4.59 13.54
CA PRO A 30 -31.95 4.33 13.82
C PRO A 30 -31.80 2.95 14.47
N LEU A 31 -30.86 2.15 13.95
CA LEU A 31 -30.49 0.86 14.52
C LEU A 31 -29.95 1.07 15.95
N PRO A 32 -30.22 0.14 16.89
CA PRO A 32 -29.63 0.20 18.23
C PRO A 32 -28.10 0.09 18.12
N THR A 33 -27.40 1.07 18.70
CA THR A 33 -25.94 1.04 18.84
C THR A 33 -25.52 -0.17 19.69
N PRO A 34 -24.52 -0.96 19.28
CA PRO A 34 -23.99 -2.02 20.14
C PRO A 34 -23.35 -1.40 21.38
N ALA A 35 -23.71 -1.94 22.55
CA ALA A 35 -23.16 -1.55 23.84
C ALA A 35 -21.63 -1.76 23.85
N VAL A 36 -20.89 -0.66 24.00
CA VAL A 36 -19.45 -0.70 24.22
C VAL A 36 -19.21 -1.24 25.62
N HIS A 37 -18.88 -2.54 25.73
CA HIS A 37 -18.31 -3.09 26.94
C HIS A 37 -16.90 -2.52 27.12
N ARG A 38 -16.80 -1.44 27.91
CA ARG A 38 -15.55 -1.02 28.56
C ARG A 38 -15.03 -2.20 29.39
N ARG A 39 -13.93 -2.81 28.96
CA ARG A 39 -13.08 -3.62 29.86
C ARG A 39 -12.06 -2.67 30.49
N GLU A 40 -12.15 -2.50 31.80
CA GLU A 40 -11.12 -1.85 32.60
C GLU A 40 -9.83 -2.69 32.62
N PRO A 41 -8.65 -2.06 32.60
CA PRO A 41 -7.40 -2.78 32.84
C PRO A 41 -7.22 -3.08 34.34
N ARG A 42 -7.18 -4.37 34.68
CA ARG A 42 -6.77 -4.84 36.02
C ARG A 42 -5.28 -4.59 36.22
N ASN A 43 -4.98 -3.62 37.07
CA ASN A 43 -3.64 -3.34 37.59
C ASN A 43 -3.31 -4.37 38.68
N HIS A 44 -2.27 -5.19 38.50
CA HIS A 44 -1.67 -5.97 39.59
C HIS A 44 -0.24 -5.47 39.78
N GLY A 45 -0.05 -4.72 40.86
CA GLY A 45 1.27 -4.35 41.32
C GLY A 45 2.02 -5.54 41.89
N HIS A 46 3.34 -5.50 41.75
CA HIS A 46 4.24 -6.15 42.69
C HIS A 46 5.36 -5.18 43.04
N ALA A 47 5.33 -4.77 44.31
CA ALA A 47 6.40 -4.09 45.00
C ALA A 47 7.56 -5.07 45.20
N GLY A 48 8.78 -4.62 44.90
CA GLY A 48 10.01 -5.31 45.21
C GLY A 48 11.01 -4.29 45.74
N ASP A 49 10.99 -4.11 47.06
CA ASP A 49 12.02 -3.46 47.85
C ASP A 49 13.28 -4.31 47.84
N LEU A 50 14.40 -3.78 47.33
CA LEU A 50 15.74 -4.33 47.56
C LEU A 50 16.76 -3.19 47.64
N THR A 51 16.96 -2.72 48.87
CA THR A 51 18.23 -2.33 49.52
C THR A 51 19.48 -2.15 48.62
N ALA A 52 19.98 -0.91 48.59
CA ALA A 52 21.29 -0.57 48.08
C ALA A 52 22.40 -1.01 49.05
N ARG A 53 23.35 -1.82 48.57
CA ARG A 53 24.67 -2.01 49.20
C ARG A 53 25.75 -2.11 48.12
N THR A 54 26.62 -1.10 48.08
CA THR A 54 27.94 -1.15 47.45
C THR A 54 28.84 -2.08 48.27
N PRO A 55 29.74 -2.88 47.65
CA PRO A 55 31.16 -2.58 47.83
C PRO A 55 32.09 -2.92 46.65
N HIS A 56 33.16 -2.12 46.58
CA HIS A 56 34.56 -2.42 46.21
C HIS A 56 34.93 -3.30 45.00
N ALA A 57 35.73 -2.70 44.12
CA ALA A 57 36.53 -3.32 43.08
C ALA A 57 37.78 -4.05 43.61
N LEU A 58 38.26 -5.06 42.84
CA LEU A 58 39.64 -5.52 42.52
C LEU A 58 39.63 -7.05 42.20
N PRO A 59 40.68 -7.65 41.59
CA PRO A 59 41.30 -7.41 40.29
C PRO A 59 41.16 -8.61 39.31
N ARG A 60 41.59 -8.41 38.06
CA ARG A 60 41.59 -9.37 36.94
C ARG A 60 42.51 -10.59 37.17
N VAL A 61 42.00 -11.78 36.84
CA VAL A 61 42.81 -12.99 36.53
C VAL A 61 42.39 -13.48 35.16
N GLY A 62 43.34 -13.53 34.22
CA GLY A 62 43.11 -13.94 32.84
C GLY A 62 42.97 -15.47 32.71
N SER A 63 41.82 -15.92 32.21
CA SER A 63 41.64 -17.30 31.77
C SER A 63 42.20 -17.48 30.35
N PRO A 64 42.98 -18.54 30.07
CA PRO A 64 43.48 -18.80 28.73
C PRO A 64 42.31 -19.13 27.78
N ARG A 65 42.14 -18.31 26.74
CA ARG A 65 41.21 -18.56 25.64
C ARG A 65 41.66 -19.82 24.86
N MET A 66 41.02 -20.96 25.11
CA MET A 66 41.03 -22.07 24.16
C MET A 66 40.37 -21.60 22.85
N ARG A 67 41.17 -21.55 21.78
CA ARG A 67 40.69 -21.32 20.42
C ARG A 67 39.80 -22.50 20.03
N ARG A 68 38.48 -22.28 19.94
CA ARG A 68 37.58 -23.21 19.27
C ARG A 68 37.94 -23.24 17.78
N PRO A 69 38.06 -24.42 17.15
CA PRO A 69 38.20 -24.51 15.69
C PRO A 69 36.97 -23.89 15.04
N GLY A 70 37.18 -23.00 14.07
CA GLY A 70 36.11 -22.37 13.30
C GLY A 70 35.35 -23.42 12.47
N PRO A 71 34.06 -23.19 12.15
CA PRO A 71 33.33 -24.09 11.27
C PRO A 71 34.04 -24.19 9.90
N PRO A 72 34.09 -25.38 9.29
CA PRO A 72 34.65 -25.54 7.95
C PRO A 72 33.90 -24.61 7.00
N GLY A 73 34.68 -23.85 6.20
CA GLY A 73 34.18 -22.80 5.33
C GLY A 73 33.04 -23.31 4.47
N LEU A 74 31.87 -22.67 4.63
CA LEU A 74 30.79 -22.75 3.66
C LEU A 74 31.34 -22.18 2.35
N HIS A 75 31.91 -23.06 1.53
CA HIS A 75 32.17 -22.76 0.13
C HIS A 75 30.79 -22.57 -0.47
N GLY A 76 30.38 -21.31 -0.62
CA GLY A 76 29.15 -20.97 -1.30
C GLY A 76 29.20 -21.63 -2.66
N HIS A 77 28.37 -22.65 -2.86
CA HIS A 77 28.17 -23.19 -4.18
C HIS A 77 27.79 -22.01 -5.08
N PRO A 78 28.48 -21.80 -6.23
CA PRO A 78 28.04 -20.82 -7.19
C PRO A 78 26.61 -21.22 -7.55
N ARG A 79 25.64 -20.34 -7.26
CA ARG A 79 24.27 -20.55 -7.73
C ARG A 79 24.36 -20.59 -9.25
N THR A 80 24.21 -21.77 -9.84
CA THR A 80 24.03 -21.90 -11.29
C THR A 80 22.83 -21.07 -11.71
N GLU A 81 22.88 -20.47 -12.91
CA GLU A 81 21.89 -19.54 -13.48
C GLU A 81 20.44 -20.08 -13.60
N GLU A 82 20.18 -21.29 -13.12
CA GLU A 82 18.94 -22.06 -13.30
C GLU A 82 18.33 -22.50 -11.95
N ASP A 83 18.53 -21.72 -10.88
CA ASP A 83 17.71 -21.86 -9.66
C ASP A 83 16.45 -21.00 -9.84
N PRO A 84 15.24 -21.57 -9.91
CA PRO A 84 14.03 -20.79 -10.16
C PRO A 84 13.87 -19.74 -9.07
N ARG A 85 14.19 -18.49 -9.41
CA ARG A 85 14.02 -17.35 -8.52
C ARG A 85 12.53 -17.08 -8.41
N MET A 86 12.00 -17.14 -7.19
CA MET A 86 10.64 -16.73 -6.91
C MET A 86 10.47 -15.24 -7.27
N THR A 87 9.45 -14.93 -8.06
CA THR A 87 9.02 -13.56 -8.41
C THR A 87 7.69 -13.26 -7.73
N ILE A 88 7.34 -11.98 -7.63
CA ILE A 88 5.99 -11.57 -7.25
C ILE A 88 5.26 -11.30 -8.56
N ASP A 89 4.29 -12.15 -8.90
CA ASP A 89 3.50 -11.90 -10.12
C ASP A 89 2.32 -10.96 -9.83
N LEU A 90 1.72 -11.07 -8.64
CA LEU A 90 0.52 -10.34 -8.24
C LEU A 90 0.54 -9.94 -6.76
N LEU A 91 0.20 -8.70 -6.47
CA LEU A 91 -0.08 -8.16 -5.15
C LEU A 91 -1.48 -7.53 -5.13
N VAL A 92 -2.36 -7.99 -4.24
CA VAL A 92 -3.72 -7.45 -4.09
C VAL A 92 -3.88 -6.76 -2.75
N ILE A 93 -4.39 -5.53 -2.75
CA ILE A 93 -4.75 -4.77 -1.56
C ILE A 93 -6.27 -4.57 -1.55
N TYR A 94 -6.93 -5.08 -0.51
CA TYR A 94 -8.35 -4.85 -0.26
C TYR A 94 -8.52 -3.60 0.60
N THR A 95 -9.37 -2.67 0.15
CA THR A 95 -9.59 -1.38 0.82
C THR A 95 -11.08 -1.02 0.89
N ASN A 96 -11.48 -0.33 1.95
CA ASN A 96 -12.80 0.31 2.05
C ASN A 96 -12.83 1.72 1.45
N ARG A 97 -11.68 2.24 1.01
CA ARG A 97 -11.46 3.60 0.52
C ARG A 97 -10.87 3.58 -0.90
N LEU A 98 -11.51 2.84 -1.80
CA LEU A 98 -10.95 2.48 -3.11
C LEU A 98 -10.45 3.68 -3.91
N ASP A 99 -11.26 4.73 -4.05
CA ASP A 99 -10.88 5.92 -4.82
C ASP A 99 -9.75 6.71 -4.15
N GLU A 100 -9.74 6.80 -2.83
CA GLU A 100 -8.65 7.48 -2.10
C GLU A 100 -7.34 6.71 -2.21
N CYS A 101 -7.39 5.38 -2.12
CA CYS A 101 -6.22 4.53 -2.36
C CYS A 101 -5.75 4.68 -3.81
N ARG A 102 -6.66 4.68 -4.79
CA ARG A 102 -6.33 4.92 -6.19
C ARG A 102 -5.58 6.24 -6.36
N ASP A 103 -6.11 7.34 -5.83
CA ASP A 103 -5.49 8.65 -5.91
C ASP A 103 -4.12 8.69 -5.24
N PHE A 104 -3.99 8.05 -4.07
CA PHE A 104 -2.72 7.94 -3.36
C PHE A 104 -1.66 7.21 -4.20
N TYR A 105 -1.96 6.01 -4.69
CA TYR A 105 -1.02 5.19 -5.45
C TYR A 105 -0.73 5.79 -6.84
N ALA A 106 -1.72 6.39 -7.50
CA ALA A 106 -1.51 7.17 -8.72
C ALA A 106 -0.59 8.37 -8.48
N GLY A 107 -0.72 9.04 -7.33
CA GLY A 107 0.18 10.10 -6.89
C GLY A 107 1.63 9.65 -6.65
N LEU A 108 1.89 8.34 -6.55
CA LEU A 108 3.24 7.78 -6.52
C LEU A 108 3.82 7.52 -7.92
N GLY A 109 3.02 7.71 -8.98
CA GLY A 109 3.39 7.47 -10.37
C GLY A 109 2.93 6.14 -10.95
N LEU A 110 2.05 5.40 -10.25
CA LEU A 110 1.49 4.16 -10.77
C LEU A 110 0.36 4.46 -11.77
N ASP A 111 0.42 3.85 -12.95
CA ASP A 111 -0.64 3.92 -13.95
C ASP A 111 -1.77 2.93 -13.61
N LEU A 112 -2.71 3.40 -12.79
CA LEU A 112 -3.86 2.60 -12.33
C LEU A 112 -5.01 2.65 -13.33
N VAL A 113 -5.30 1.51 -13.95
CA VAL A 113 -6.36 1.32 -14.93
C VAL A 113 -7.56 0.62 -14.29
N PRO A 114 -8.81 1.09 -14.51
CA PRO A 114 -10.00 0.41 -14.01
C PRO A 114 -10.23 -0.91 -14.75
N GLU A 115 -10.50 -1.96 -13.99
CA GLU A 115 -10.73 -3.31 -14.50
C GLU A 115 -11.93 -3.99 -13.81
N ARG A 116 -12.51 -4.97 -14.50
CA ARG A 116 -13.54 -5.85 -13.95
C ARG A 116 -13.41 -7.25 -14.51
N HIS A 117 -13.19 -8.23 -13.65
CA HIS A 117 -13.13 -9.63 -14.06
C HIS A 117 -14.46 -10.33 -13.81
N GLY A 118 -15.11 -10.81 -14.87
CA GLY A 118 -16.38 -11.52 -14.79
C GLY A 118 -17.44 -10.74 -14.00
N ASN A 119 -17.95 -11.37 -12.93
CA ASN A 119 -18.93 -10.77 -12.00
C ASN A 119 -18.27 -10.22 -10.72
N GLY A 120 -16.94 -10.06 -10.71
CA GLY A 120 -16.21 -9.41 -9.63
C GLY A 120 -16.52 -7.91 -9.55
N PRO A 121 -16.19 -7.26 -8.44
CA PRO A 121 -16.32 -5.80 -8.33
C PRO A 121 -15.34 -5.11 -9.28
N ASP A 122 -15.68 -3.87 -9.66
CA ASP A 122 -14.73 -2.97 -10.31
C ASP A 122 -13.55 -2.72 -9.37
N HIS A 123 -12.35 -2.72 -9.93
CA HIS A 123 -11.08 -2.54 -9.21
C HIS A 123 -10.09 -1.76 -10.09
N TYR A 124 -8.92 -1.43 -9.54
CA TYR A 124 -7.84 -0.81 -10.31
C TYR A 124 -6.61 -1.70 -10.33
N ALA A 125 -5.91 -1.76 -11.45
CA ALA A 125 -4.67 -2.50 -11.61
C ALA A 125 -3.57 -1.60 -12.17
N ALA A 126 -2.33 -1.81 -11.73
CA ALA A 126 -1.13 -1.21 -12.30
C ALA A 126 -0.08 -2.29 -12.50
N THR A 127 0.55 -2.33 -13.68
CA THR A 127 1.68 -3.21 -13.95
C THR A 127 2.99 -2.46 -13.69
N LEU A 128 3.83 -2.99 -12.80
CA LEU A 128 5.14 -2.43 -12.48
C LEU A 128 6.18 -2.79 -13.55
N ALA A 129 7.33 -2.12 -13.51
CA ALA A 129 8.39 -2.28 -14.51
C ALA A 129 8.96 -3.71 -14.61
N ASP A 130 8.88 -4.50 -13.53
CA ASP A 130 9.32 -5.90 -13.49
C ASP A 130 8.21 -6.91 -13.87
N GLY A 131 7.02 -6.43 -14.22
CA GLY A 131 5.87 -7.24 -14.57
C GLY A 131 4.95 -7.58 -13.40
N THR A 132 5.31 -7.21 -12.15
CA THR A 132 4.41 -7.38 -11.00
C THR A 132 3.12 -6.59 -11.22
N VAL A 133 1.97 -7.22 -11.03
CA VAL A 133 0.67 -6.52 -11.03
C VAL A 133 0.30 -6.14 -9.61
N LEU A 134 0.00 -4.85 -9.37
CA LEU A 134 -0.62 -4.37 -8.15
C LEU A 134 -2.11 -4.10 -8.42
N GLU A 135 -2.99 -4.71 -7.64
CA GLU A 135 -4.43 -4.49 -7.71
C GLU A 135 -4.98 -3.87 -6.43
N LEU A 136 -5.86 -2.89 -6.58
CA LEU A 136 -6.65 -2.28 -5.51
C LEU A 136 -8.09 -2.74 -5.64
N TYR A 137 -8.55 -3.59 -4.72
CA TYR A 137 -9.91 -4.13 -4.70
C TYR A 137 -10.76 -3.49 -3.61
N PRO A 138 -12.07 -3.28 -3.85
CA PRO A 138 -12.97 -2.90 -2.78
C PRO A 138 -13.21 -4.09 -1.82
N ALA A 139 -13.08 -3.84 -0.52
CA ALA A 139 -13.25 -4.81 0.57
C ALA A 139 -14.74 -5.15 0.84
N THR A 140 -15.50 -5.46 -0.20
CA THR A 140 -16.94 -5.75 -0.12
C THR A 140 -17.23 -7.13 0.47
N ARG A 141 -16.66 -8.17 -0.16
CA ARG A 141 -16.86 -9.58 0.20
C ARG A 141 -15.67 -10.19 0.94
N ARG A 142 -14.53 -9.48 0.95
CA ARG A 142 -13.29 -9.89 1.60
C ARG A 142 -12.89 -8.81 2.60
N PRO A 143 -12.28 -9.18 3.74
CA PRO A 143 -11.80 -8.20 4.69
C PRO A 143 -10.77 -7.28 4.03
N GLU A 144 -10.70 -6.04 4.52
CA GLU A 144 -9.62 -5.14 4.14
C GLU A 144 -8.26 -5.76 4.45
N THR A 145 -7.27 -5.46 3.61
CA THR A 145 -5.88 -5.81 3.90
C THR A 145 -5.49 -5.02 5.15
N GLY A 146 -5.17 -5.73 6.24
CA GLY A 146 -4.78 -5.12 7.50
C GLY A 146 -3.38 -4.48 7.45
N TYR A 147 -2.62 -4.62 8.52
CA TYR A 147 -1.28 -4.06 8.60
C TYR A 147 -0.36 -4.62 7.50
N LEU A 148 0.16 -3.71 6.67
CA LEU A 148 1.10 -4.00 5.59
C LEU A 148 2.18 -2.91 5.57
N ARG A 149 3.42 -3.34 5.34
CA ARG A 149 4.53 -2.46 4.97
C ARG A 149 4.99 -2.84 3.56
N LEU A 150 4.80 -1.95 2.60
CA LEU A 150 5.13 -2.16 1.20
C LEU A 150 6.35 -1.31 0.83
N GLY A 151 7.39 -1.95 0.28
CA GLY A 151 8.55 -1.27 -0.30
C GLY A 151 8.39 -1.16 -1.82
N LEU A 152 8.54 0.05 -2.37
CA LEU A 152 8.58 0.31 -3.80
C LEU A 152 9.85 1.10 -4.14
N THR A 153 10.35 0.95 -5.35
CA THR A 153 11.45 1.79 -5.85
C THR A 153 10.89 2.91 -6.72
N GLY A 154 11.31 4.14 -6.48
CA GLY A 154 10.86 5.32 -7.20
C GLY A 154 11.90 6.45 -7.15
N ASP A 155 11.50 7.66 -7.53
CA ASP A 155 12.47 8.75 -7.78
C ASP A 155 13.18 9.28 -6.54
N SER A 156 12.52 9.29 -5.39
CA SER A 156 13.09 9.84 -4.16
C SER A 156 12.68 9.05 -2.91
N PRO A 157 13.61 8.82 -1.96
CA PRO A 157 13.31 8.05 -0.78
C PRO A 157 12.35 8.80 0.15
N ARG A 158 11.28 8.12 0.58
CA ARG A 158 10.32 8.65 1.56
C ARG A 158 9.48 7.54 2.17
N THR A 159 8.96 7.78 3.36
CA THR A 159 7.97 6.89 4.00
C THR A 159 6.64 7.63 4.05
N LEU A 160 5.59 6.97 3.56
CA LEU A 160 4.24 7.48 3.46
C LEU A 160 3.28 6.52 4.16
N THR A 161 2.09 7.02 4.47
CA THR A 161 0.99 6.23 4.98
C THR A 161 -0.14 6.29 3.97
N ASP A 162 -0.62 5.14 3.50
CA ASP A 162 -1.78 5.09 2.61
C ASP A 162 -3.08 5.44 3.36
N PRO A 163 -4.21 5.65 2.67
CA PRO A 163 -5.49 6.00 3.31
C PRO A 163 -5.99 4.99 4.35
N ASP A 164 -5.58 3.72 4.29
CA ASP A 164 -5.99 2.70 5.27
C ASP A 164 -4.97 2.57 6.42
N GLY A 165 -3.93 3.42 6.48
CA GLY A 165 -2.93 3.40 7.55
C GLY A 165 -1.75 2.46 7.31
N ARG A 166 -1.62 1.88 6.10
CA ARG A 166 -0.50 1.00 5.73
C ARG A 166 0.74 1.82 5.44
N THR A 167 1.91 1.26 5.71
CA THR A 167 3.18 1.96 5.48
C THR A 167 3.67 1.69 4.06
N VAL A 168 3.93 2.73 3.30
CA VAL A 168 4.58 2.65 1.98
C VAL A 168 5.95 3.30 2.06
N VAL A 169 6.99 2.53 1.73
CA VAL A 169 8.38 2.98 1.73
C VAL A 169 8.83 3.08 0.29
N LEU A 170 9.20 4.29 -0.13
CA LEU A 170 9.89 4.49 -1.39
C LEU A 170 11.39 4.49 -1.13
N THR A 171 12.13 3.68 -1.89
CA THR A 171 13.58 3.74 -2.00
C THR A 171 13.94 4.37 -3.34
N ALA A 172 15.02 5.16 -3.36
CA ALA A 172 15.63 5.49 -4.64
C ALA A 172 16.31 4.23 -5.19
N PRO A 173 16.33 4.01 -6.51
CA PRO A 173 17.28 3.07 -7.08
C PRO A 173 18.67 3.50 -6.58
N GLU A 174 19.46 2.57 -6.05
CA GLU A 174 20.84 2.88 -5.72
C GLU A 174 21.47 3.45 -6.99
N GLY A 175 21.97 4.68 -6.91
CA GLY A 175 22.61 5.30 -8.04
C GLY A 175 23.71 4.36 -8.52
N PHE A 176 23.67 3.97 -9.81
CA PHE A 176 24.92 3.80 -10.53
C PHE A 176 25.68 5.09 -10.30
N GLY A 177 26.62 5.05 -9.35
CA GLY A 177 27.35 6.21 -8.92
C GLY A 177 27.84 6.93 -10.16
N HIS A 178 27.62 8.24 -10.21
CA HIS A 178 28.45 9.08 -11.03
C HIS A 178 29.87 8.81 -10.56
N GLN A 179 30.58 7.90 -11.23
CA GLN A 179 32.00 7.79 -11.12
C GLN A 179 32.48 9.11 -11.71
N PRO A 180 33.02 10.07 -10.92
CA PRO A 180 33.64 11.22 -11.52
C PRO A 180 34.71 10.67 -12.45
N GLN A 181 34.59 10.97 -13.75
CA GLN A 181 35.64 10.64 -14.69
C GLN A 181 36.94 11.20 -14.10
N PRO A 182 38.02 10.40 -13.99
CA PRO A 182 39.31 10.97 -13.64
C PRO A 182 39.61 12.02 -14.70
N THR A 183 39.70 13.29 -14.28
CA THR A 183 40.17 14.35 -15.15
C THR A 183 41.55 13.94 -15.64
N ALA A 184 41.64 13.61 -16.92
CA ALA A 184 42.90 13.27 -17.55
C ALA A 184 43.84 14.45 -17.32
N GLY A 185 44.88 14.21 -16.52
CA GLY A 185 45.91 15.19 -16.24
C GLY A 185 46.50 15.68 -17.55
N ARG A 186 46.23 16.96 -17.87
CA ARG A 186 46.93 17.68 -18.92
C ARG A 186 48.39 17.85 -18.47
N ARG A 187 49.23 16.87 -18.80
CA ARG A 187 50.68 17.08 -18.88
C ARG A 187 50.94 17.91 -20.13
N ASP A 188 50.94 19.23 -19.97
CA ASP A 188 51.64 20.08 -20.94
C ASP A 188 53.13 19.79 -20.78
N GLN A 189 53.63 18.92 -21.68
CA GLN A 189 55.03 18.84 -22.03
C GLN A 189 55.38 20.15 -22.76
N ARG A 190 56.24 20.97 -22.16
CA ARG A 190 57.12 21.86 -22.92
C ARG A 190 58.54 21.68 -22.40
N SER A 191 59.30 20.95 -23.20
CA SER A 191 60.75 20.96 -23.24
C SER A 191 61.25 22.19 -24.01
N ALA A 192 62.50 22.55 -23.71
CA ALA A 192 63.38 23.55 -24.33
C ALA A 192 63.23 25.00 -23.83
#